data_AF-A0A965I5X7-F1
#
_entry.id   AF-A0A965I5X7-F1
#
_cell.length_a   1.000
_cell.length_b   1.000
_cell.length_c   1.000
_cell.angle_alpha   90.00
_cell.angle_beta   90.00
_cell.angle_gamma   90.00
#
_symmetry.space_group_name_H-M   'P 1'
#
loop_
_entity.id
_entity.type
_entity.pdbx_description
1 polymer ?
#
loop_
_entity_poly.entity_id
_entity_poly.type
_entity_poly.pdbx_seq_one_letter_code
_entity_poly.pdbx_strand_id
1 'polypeptide(L)'
;MDKLPVITTASGADLGKSFSGPNLRPLPFQTSKHFTVEELLVHDLPSMIDVLQSLEGEPTKTVIRGKVPSDASEIISRDKETNLASPRSWCMIDIDGLLWDGPDDHEAMLNHAILQLPTEFQNTDCYYHFSSSMGIKPGIMVHLWFWLDRPCSDDEMKAWLSGYPADLQLFNPIQIHLTANPRFVDGAVDP
;
A
#
# COMPACT_ATOMS: atom_id res chain seq x y z
N MET A 1 -14.29 -14.03 2.98
CA MET A 1 -13.73 -14.02 1.61
C MET A 1 -14.00 -12.67 0.99
N ASP A 2 -12.97 -12.07 0.40
CA ASP A 2 -13.01 -10.81 -0.32
C ASP A 2 -12.10 -10.91 -1.56
N LYS A 3 -11.97 -9.81 -2.29
CA LYS A 3 -11.08 -9.63 -3.43
C LYS A 3 -10.01 -8.60 -3.10
N LEU A 4 -8.80 -8.83 -3.59
CA LEU A 4 -7.71 -7.89 -3.63
C LEU A 4 -7.49 -7.47 -5.10
N PRO A 5 -8.01 -6.31 -5.54
CA PRO A 5 -7.80 -5.83 -6.90
C PRO A 5 -6.35 -5.43 -7.11
N VAL A 6 -5.69 -6.12 -8.03
CA VAL A 6 -4.35 -5.80 -8.50
C VAL A 6 -4.47 -5.17 -9.88
N ILE A 7 -3.85 -4.00 -10.04
CA ILE A 7 -3.81 -3.28 -11.30
C ILE A 7 -2.41 -3.38 -11.91
N THR A 8 -2.33 -3.60 -13.22
CA THR A 8 -1.07 -3.66 -13.96
C THR A 8 -1.00 -2.54 -15.00
N THR A 9 0.09 -1.78 -15.05
CA THR A 9 0.20 -0.65 -15.99
C THR A 9 0.13 -1.12 -17.44
N ALA A 10 -0.79 -0.55 -18.22
CA ALA A 10 -0.97 -0.93 -19.63
C ALA A 10 0.24 -0.57 -20.51
N SER A 11 1.03 0.42 -20.11
CA SER A 11 2.25 0.82 -20.81
C SER A 11 3.49 0.00 -20.43
N GLY A 12 3.38 -0.87 -19.41
CA GLY A 12 4.54 -1.55 -18.81
C GLY A 12 5.46 -0.61 -18.02
N ALA A 13 4.97 0.56 -17.62
CA ALA A 13 5.75 1.49 -16.80
C ALA A 13 5.78 1.04 -15.33
N ASP A 14 6.95 1.18 -14.69
CA ASP A 14 7.13 0.90 -13.27
C ASP A 14 6.30 1.86 -12.41
N LEU A 15 5.64 1.29 -11.39
CA LEU A 15 4.99 1.93 -10.24
C LEU A 15 5.84 1.81 -8.96
N GLY A 16 6.96 1.08 -8.99
CA GLY A 16 7.96 1.09 -7.92
C GLY A 16 8.74 2.41 -7.91
N LYS A 17 9.05 2.95 -6.72
CA LYS A 17 9.97 4.10 -6.63
C LYS A 17 11.39 3.64 -6.95
N SER A 18 12.16 4.52 -7.58
CA SER A 18 13.56 4.25 -7.90
C SER A 18 14.46 5.36 -7.39
N PHE A 19 15.66 5.00 -6.96
CA PHE A 19 16.67 5.91 -6.41
C PHE A 19 18.01 5.69 -7.11
N SER A 20 18.72 6.78 -7.40
CA SER A 20 19.94 6.79 -8.20
C SER A 20 21.09 7.46 -7.45
N GLY A 21 22.27 6.86 -7.53
CA GLY A 21 23.51 7.40 -6.97
C GLY A 21 23.62 7.27 -5.44
N PRO A 22 24.82 7.55 -4.89
CA PRO A 22 25.13 7.34 -3.47
C PRO A 22 24.34 8.24 -2.51
N ASN A 23 23.73 9.32 -3.03
CA ASN A 23 22.90 10.24 -2.24
C ASN A 23 21.41 9.86 -2.29
N LEU A 24 21.06 8.68 -2.80
CA LEU A 24 19.68 8.18 -2.91
C LEU A 24 18.72 9.18 -3.58
N ARG A 25 19.16 9.79 -4.70
CA ARG A 25 18.35 10.78 -5.41
C ARG A 25 17.11 10.08 -5.98
N PRO A 26 15.88 10.50 -5.63
CA PRO A 26 14.68 9.91 -6.20
C PRO A 26 14.60 10.19 -7.69
N LEU A 27 14.30 9.15 -8.48
CA LEU A 27 13.98 9.28 -9.89
C LEU A 27 12.50 9.66 -10.07
N PRO A 28 12.12 10.25 -11.22
CA PRO A 28 10.74 10.62 -11.49
C PRO A 28 9.79 9.44 -11.30
N PHE A 29 8.80 9.64 -10.44
CA PHE A 29 7.72 8.70 -10.21
C PHE A 29 6.48 9.19 -10.96
N GLN A 30 5.86 8.31 -11.75
CA GLN A 30 4.61 8.62 -12.44
C GLN A 30 3.61 7.50 -12.22
N THR A 31 2.40 7.88 -11.86
CA THR A 31 1.30 6.93 -11.80
C THR A 31 0.69 6.77 -13.18
N SER A 32 0.54 5.53 -13.66
CA SER A 32 -0.22 5.26 -14.88
C SER A 32 -1.69 5.66 -14.70
N LYS A 33 -2.31 6.08 -15.81
CA LYS A 33 -3.75 6.34 -15.91
C LYS A 33 -4.53 5.14 -16.45
N HIS A 34 -3.86 4.23 -17.16
CA HIS A 34 -4.50 3.09 -17.81
C HIS A 34 -3.86 1.78 -17.36
N PHE A 35 -4.69 0.77 -17.12
CA PHE A 35 -4.26 -0.50 -16.54
C PHE A 35 -5.24 -1.61 -16.88
N THR A 36 -4.76 -2.85 -16.73
CA THR A 36 -5.59 -4.05 -16.64
C THR A 36 -5.82 -4.40 -15.18
N VAL A 37 -6.91 -5.11 -14.87
CA VAL A 37 -7.27 -5.50 -13.48
C VAL A 37 -7.39 -7.00 -13.35
N GLU A 38 -6.81 -7.51 -12.28
CA GLU A 38 -7.00 -8.85 -11.77
C GLU A 38 -7.57 -8.79 -10.35
N GLU A 39 -8.74 -9.40 -10.13
CA GLU A 39 -9.34 -9.48 -8.79
C GLU A 39 -8.99 -10.82 -8.14
N LEU A 40 -7.94 -10.82 -7.33
CA LEU A 40 -7.47 -12.03 -6.63
C LEU A 40 -8.34 -12.32 -5.41
N LEU A 41 -8.76 -13.58 -5.23
CA LEU A 41 -9.55 -13.99 -4.08
C LEU A 41 -8.67 -14.18 -2.85
N VAL A 42 -9.07 -13.56 -1.74
CA VAL A 42 -8.40 -13.66 -0.44
C VAL A 42 -9.44 -13.96 0.64
N HIS A 43 -9.11 -14.79 1.62
CA HIS A 43 -10.06 -15.26 2.63
C HIS A 43 -9.71 -14.86 4.06
N ASP A 44 -8.46 -14.49 4.29
CA ASP A 44 -7.88 -14.16 5.59
C ASP A 44 -6.55 -13.41 5.41
N LEU A 45 -5.89 -13.09 6.52
CA LEU A 45 -4.57 -12.46 6.52
C LEU A 45 -3.51 -13.33 5.79
N PRO A 46 -3.32 -14.63 6.07
CA PRO A 46 -2.34 -15.46 5.35
C PRO A 46 -2.48 -15.44 3.82
N SER A 47 -3.69 -15.66 3.29
CA SER A 47 -3.91 -15.64 1.84
C SER A 47 -3.69 -14.26 1.22
N MET A 48 -3.93 -13.18 1.97
CA MET A 48 -3.58 -11.84 1.54
C MET A 48 -2.06 -11.63 1.54
N ILE A 49 -1.33 -12.15 2.53
CA ILE A 49 0.13 -12.07 2.61
C ILE A 49 0.78 -12.75 1.40
N ASP A 50 0.32 -13.95 1.03
CA ASP A 50 0.85 -14.67 -0.13
C ASP A 50 0.76 -13.83 -1.41
N VAL A 51 -0.36 -13.12 -1.59
CA VAL A 51 -0.54 -12.21 -2.73
C VAL A 51 0.40 -11.01 -2.60
N LEU A 52 0.44 -10.33 -1.45
CA LEU A 52 1.29 -9.15 -1.25
C LEU A 52 2.78 -9.45 -1.47
N GLN A 53 3.27 -10.58 -0.96
CA GLN A 53 4.65 -11.04 -1.18
C GLN A 53 4.95 -11.31 -2.66
N SER A 54 3.99 -11.88 -3.40
CA SER A 54 4.15 -12.07 -4.84
C SER A 54 4.27 -10.76 -5.62
N LEU A 55 3.74 -9.65 -5.08
CA LEU A 55 3.77 -8.33 -5.72
C LEU A 55 5.03 -7.52 -5.41
N GLU A 56 5.85 -7.92 -4.41
CA GLU A 56 7.08 -7.24 -4.03
C GLU A 56 8.07 -7.14 -5.21
N GLY A 57 8.12 -8.17 -6.06
CA GLY A 57 8.97 -8.25 -7.25
C GLY A 57 8.34 -7.71 -8.53
N GLU A 58 7.11 -7.18 -8.48
CA GLU A 58 6.31 -6.83 -9.66
C GLU A 58 6.14 -5.31 -9.76
N PRO A 59 7.12 -4.56 -10.29
CA PRO A 59 7.10 -3.10 -10.26
C PRO A 59 5.99 -2.49 -11.10
N THR A 60 5.39 -3.21 -12.03
CA THR A 60 4.28 -2.71 -12.87
C THR A 60 2.91 -2.91 -12.21
N LYS A 61 2.86 -3.56 -11.04
CA LYS A 61 1.64 -3.94 -10.33
C LYS A 61 1.49 -3.19 -9.01
N THR A 62 0.24 -2.97 -8.61
CA THR A 62 -0.10 -2.38 -7.30
C THR A 62 -1.54 -2.74 -6.94
N VAL A 63 -1.90 -2.60 -5.66
CA VAL A 63 -3.27 -2.81 -5.19
C VAL A 63 -4.05 -1.50 -5.24
N ILE A 64 -5.35 -1.58 -5.52
CA ILE A 64 -6.32 -0.49 -5.26
C ILE A 64 -7.50 -1.02 -4.47
N ARG A 65 -8.26 -0.12 -3.82
CA ARG A 65 -9.49 -0.49 -3.11
C ARG A 65 -10.71 -0.58 -4.00
N GLY A 66 -10.74 0.19 -5.10
CA GLY A 66 -11.90 0.29 -5.97
C GLY A 66 -12.26 -1.03 -6.63
N LYS A 67 -13.57 -1.21 -6.89
CA LYS A 67 -14.10 -2.32 -7.66
C LYS A 67 -14.38 -1.86 -9.09
N VAL A 68 -14.01 -2.70 -10.05
CA VAL A 68 -14.31 -2.46 -11.46
C VAL A 68 -15.65 -3.09 -11.83
N PRO A 69 -16.52 -2.41 -12.61
CA PRO A 69 -17.73 -3.00 -13.17
C PRO A 69 -17.42 -4.24 -14.02
N SER A 70 -18.31 -5.24 -14.00
CA SER A 70 -18.11 -6.51 -14.74
C SER A 70 -18.11 -6.36 -16.26
N ASP A 71 -18.66 -5.28 -16.77
CA ASP A 71 -18.77 -4.92 -18.19
C ASP A 71 -17.69 -3.93 -18.64
N ALA A 72 -16.70 -3.65 -17.79
CA ALA A 72 -15.59 -2.78 -18.15
C ALA A 72 -14.72 -3.39 -19.25
N SER A 73 -14.10 -2.51 -20.04
CA SER A 73 -13.07 -2.88 -21.02
C SER A 73 -11.88 -3.58 -20.35
N GLU A 74 -11.10 -4.35 -21.12
CA GLU A 74 -9.88 -5.00 -20.63
C GLU A 74 -8.85 -4.00 -20.07
N ILE A 75 -8.72 -2.85 -20.74
CA ILE A 75 -7.93 -1.71 -20.27
C ILE A 75 -8.89 -0.65 -19.73
N ILE A 76 -8.67 -0.23 -18.50
CA ILE A 76 -9.51 0.76 -17.82
C ILE A 76 -8.73 1.98 -17.35
N SER A 77 -9.47 3.07 -17.11
CA SER A 77 -8.96 4.33 -16.58
C SER A 77 -8.96 4.34 -15.05
N ARG A 78 -7.98 5.03 -14.45
CA ARG A 78 -7.84 5.15 -12.98
C ARG A 78 -8.62 6.33 -12.47
N ASP A 79 -9.93 6.21 -12.55
CA ASP A 79 -10.88 7.24 -12.13
C ASP A 79 -12.03 6.65 -11.29
N LYS A 80 -12.81 7.56 -10.69
CA LYS A 80 -13.91 7.21 -9.81
C LYS A 80 -15.16 6.72 -10.56
N GLU A 81 -15.20 6.87 -11.89
CA GLU A 81 -16.29 6.38 -12.72
C GLU A 81 -16.12 4.88 -12.99
N THR A 82 -14.86 4.45 -13.15
CA THR A 82 -14.50 3.06 -13.47
C THR A 82 -14.10 2.25 -12.23
N ASN A 83 -13.63 2.90 -11.16
CA ASN A 83 -13.20 2.24 -9.92
C ASN A 83 -14.10 2.69 -8.78
N LEU A 84 -15.20 1.96 -8.60
CA LEU A 84 -16.25 2.32 -7.66
C LEU A 84 -15.86 1.95 -6.23
N ALA A 85 -16.35 2.73 -5.27
CA ALA A 85 -16.18 2.40 -3.85
C ALA A 85 -16.83 1.05 -3.53
N SER A 86 -16.12 0.22 -2.76
CA SER A 86 -16.59 -1.06 -2.26
C SER A 86 -16.04 -1.28 -0.86
N PRO A 87 -16.86 -1.70 0.11
CA PRO A 87 -16.34 -2.16 1.39
C PRO A 87 -15.32 -3.27 1.19
N ARG A 88 -14.28 -3.28 2.03
CA ARG A 88 -13.21 -4.29 2.03
C ARG A 88 -13.05 -4.89 3.42
N SER A 89 -12.79 -6.18 3.45
CA SER A 89 -12.43 -6.99 4.63
C SER A 89 -10.94 -6.91 4.95
N TRP A 90 -10.26 -5.94 4.34
CA TRP A 90 -8.86 -5.65 4.53
C TRP A 90 -8.64 -4.14 4.43
N CYS A 91 -7.58 -3.66 5.07
CA CYS A 91 -7.09 -2.30 4.88
C CYS A 91 -5.56 -2.27 4.89
N MET A 92 -5.01 -1.30 4.17
CA MET A 92 -3.62 -0.88 4.33
C MET A 92 -3.63 0.49 5.01
N ILE A 93 -2.93 0.61 6.13
CA ILE A 93 -2.68 1.86 6.83
C ILE A 93 -1.27 2.30 6.46
N ASP A 94 -1.18 3.44 5.78
CA ASP A 94 0.09 4.06 5.41
C ASP A 94 0.47 5.10 6.46
N ILE A 95 1.62 4.88 7.11
CA ILE A 95 2.23 5.82 8.04
C ILE A 95 3.39 6.48 7.30
N ASP A 96 3.32 7.79 7.05
CA ASP A 96 4.36 8.56 6.34
C ASP A 96 5.01 9.60 7.26
N GLY A 97 6.10 9.20 7.93
CA GLY A 97 6.97 10.12 8.68
C GLY A 97 6.65 10.22 10.17
N LEU A 98 6.31 9.10 10.81
CA LEU A 98 6.12 9.07 12.26
C LEU A 98 7.46 9.32 12.98
N LEU A 99 7.47 10.22 13.96
CA LEU A 99 8.68 10.57 14.70
C LEU A 99 9.25 9.34 15.42
N TRP A 100 10.56 9.14 15.29
CA TRP A 100 11.30 8.05 15.93
C TRP A 100 12.71 8.52 16.30
N ASP A 101 13.07 8.36 17.57
CA ASP A 101 14.38 8.66 18.13
C ASP A 101 15.03 7.44 18.82
N GLY A 102 14.40 6.27 18.67
CA GLY A 102 14.89 5.01 19.21
C GLY A 102 15.96 4.33 18.34
N PRO A 103 16.31 3.08 18.66
CA PRO A 103 17.32 2.33 17.92
C PRO A 103 16.89 2.07 16.46
N ASP A 104 17.89 1.84 15.61
CA ASP A 104 17.69 1.32 14.25
C ASP A 104 17.39 -0.18 14.32
N ASP A 105 16.16 -0.49 14.74
CA ASP A 105 15.64 -1.83 14.94
C ASP A 105 14.22 -1.90 14.40
N HIS A 106 14.02 -2.70 13.35
CA HIS A 106 12.75 -2.79 12.63
C HIS A 106 11.59 -3.22 13.53
N GLU A 107 11.84 -4.13 14.48
CA GLU A 107 10.81 -4.62 15.40
C GLU A 107 10.36 -3.51 16.38
N ALA A 108 11.32 -2.77 16.96
CA ALA A 108 11.04 -1.64 17.84
C ALA A 108 10.30 -0.52 17.10
N MET A 109 10.70 -0.21 15.87
CA MET A 109 10.02 0.78 15.01
C MET A 109 8.59 0.36 14.67
N LEU A 110 8.40 -0.91 14.29
CA LEU A 110 7.08 -1.46 13.98
C LEU A 110 6.16 -1.41 15.20
N ASN A 111 6.65 -1.86 16.35
CA ASN A 111 5.91 -1.81 17.61
C ASN A 111 5.53 -0.37 17.99
N HIS A 112 6.46 0.57 17.84
CA HIS A 112 6.19 1.98 18.09
C HIS A 112 5.08 2.52 17.17
N ALA A 113 5.14 2.19 15.88
CA ALA A 113 4.16 2.62 14.89
C ALA A 113 2.76 2.05 15.16
N ILE A 114 2.67 0.76 15.47
CA ILE A 114 1.41 0.09 15.81
C ILE A 114 0.76 0.69 17.07
N LEU A 115 1.56 1.03 18.09
CA LEU A 115 1.05 1.68 19.31
C LEU A 115 0.45 3.08 19.07
N GLN A 116 0.72 3.71 17.91
CA GLN A 116 0.10 4.98 17.54
C GLN A 116 -1.24 4.81 16.82
N LEU A 117 -1.72 3.59 16.55
CA LEU A 117 -2.99 3.31 15.90
C LEU A 117 -4.14 3.15 16.92
N PRO A 118 -5.41 3.12 16.50
CA PRO A 118 -6.51 2.74 17.39
C PRO A 118 -6.23 1.43 18.12
N THR A 119 -6.74 1.29 19.35
CA THR A 119 -6.48 0.13 20.23
C THR A 119 -6.81 -1.22 19.59
N GLU A 120 -7.77 -1.24 18.67
CA GLU A 120 -8.19 -2.41 17.90
C GLU A 120 -7.10 -2.93 16.95
N PHE A 121 -6.18 -2.08 16.49
CA PHE A 121 -5.04 -2.46 15.65
C PHE A 121 -3.79 -2.86 16.46
N GLN A 122 -3.77 -2.58 17.77
CA GLN A 122 -2.56 -2.74 18.59
C GLN A 122 -2.27 -4.19 19.01
N ASN A 123 -3.29 -5.04 19.05
CA ASN A 123 -3.21 -6.43 19.53
C ASN A 123 -3.74 -7.42 18.48
N THR A 124 -3.47 -7.15 17.20
CA THR A 124 -3.86 -8.02 16.09
C THR A 124 -2.68 -8.25 15.16
N ASP A 125 -2.66 -9.41 14.52
CA ASP A 125 -1.66 -9.71 13.49
C ASP A 125 -1.87 -8.78 12.28
N CYS A 126 -0.75 -8.37 11.69
CA CYS A 126 -0.71 -7.62 10.46
C CYS A 126 0.49 -8.05 9.63
N TYR A 127 0.43 -7.79 8.34
CA TYR A 127 1.62 -7.83 7.49
C TYR A 127 2.12 -6.43 7.26
N TYR A 128 3.43 -6.24 7.32
CA TYR A 128 4.04 -4.94 7.15
C TYR A 128 5.01 -4.94 5.99
N HIS A 129 5.12 -3.78 5.35
CA HIS A 129 6.17 -3.48 4.40
C HIS A 129 6.64 -2.05 4.69
N PHE A 130 7.94 -1.87 4.98
CA PHE A 130 8.50 -0.51 5.03
C PHE A 130 8.35 0.14 3.66
N SER A 131 7.84 1.37 3.64
CA SER A 131 7.63 2.05 2.37
C SER A 131 8.97 2.29 1.69
N SER A 132 8.96 2.48 0.36
CA SER A 132 10.15 2.85 -0.41
C SER A 132 10.86 4.13 0.03
N SER A 133 10.31 4.89 0.99
CA SER A 133 10.93 6.12 1.51
C SER A 133 11.60 5.91 2.87
N MET A 134 11.45 4.73 3.50
CA MET A 134 12.11 4.34 4.73
C MET A 134 13.64 4.44 4.58
N GLY A 135 14.34 4.95 5.60
CA GLY A 135 15.79 5.19 5.56
C GLY A 135 16.25 6.35 4.65
N ILE A 136 15.35 6.87 3.79
CA ILE A 136 15.64 7.98 2.86
C ILE A 136 15.06 9.30 3.37
N LYS A 137 13.85 9.24 3.94
CA LYS A 137 13.19 10.37 4.60
C LYS A 137 13.19 10.14 6.12
N PRO A 138 13.13 11.22 6.92
CA PRO A 138 13.07 11.08 8.37
C PRO A 138 11.75 10.47 8.85
N GLY A 139 11.82 9.71 9.94
CA GLY A 139 10.68 9.07 10.58
C GLY A 139 10.39 7.66 10.05
N ILE A 140 9.52 6.95 10.78
CA ILE A 140 9.05 5.62 10.38
C ILE A 140 8.08 5.79 9.20
N MET A 141 8.32 4.99 8.17
CA MET A 141 7.50 4.97 6.97
C MET A 141 7.09 3.53 6.63
N VAL A 142 5.86 3.15 6.92
CA VAL A 142 5.44 1.74 6.89
C VAL A 142 4.00 1.60 6.41
N HIS A 143 3.78 0.60 5.56
CA HIS A 143 2.45 0.12 5.17
C HIS A 143 2.08 -1.06 6.07
N LEU A 144 0.96 -0.95 6.77
CA LEU A 144 0.44 -2.00 7.67
C LEU A 144 -0.86 -2.57 7.11
N TRP A 145 -0.84 -3.84 6.74
CA TRP A 145 -1.96 -4.56 6.14
C TRP A 145 -2.66 -5.42 7.18
N PHE A 146 -3.95 -5.13 7.38
CA PHE A 146 -4.79 -5.84 8.33
C PHE A 146 -5.93 -6.56 7.61
N TRP A 147 -6.28 -7.73 8.12
CA TRP A 147 -7.55 -8.39 7.82
C TRP A 147 -8.59 -7.98 8.86
N LEU A 148 -9.78 -7.61 8.40
CA LEU A 148 -10.87 -7.08 9.23
C LEU A 148 -11.90 -8.17 9.52
N ASP A 149 -12.54 -8.09 10.69
CA ASP A 149 -13.61 -8.99 11.13
C ASP A 149 -14.88 -8.86 10.27
N ARG A 150 -15.11 -7.68 9.70
CA ARG A 150 -16.16 -7.38 8.74
C ARG A 150 -15.64 -6.45 7.62
N PRO A 151 -16.31 -6.42 6.46
CA PRO A 151 -16.06 -5.38 5.48
C PRO A 151 -16.33 -3.98 6.05
N CYS A 152 -15.40 -3.05 5.82
CA CYS A 152 -15.53 -1.64 6.14
C CYS A 152 -15.48 -0.80 4.87
N SER A 153 -16.38 0.18 4.77
CA SER A 153 -16.39 1.18 3.70
C SER A 153 -15.22 2.16 3.83
N ASP A 154 -14.92 2.86 2.73
CA ASP A 154 -13.90 3.89 2.71
C ASP A 154 -14.17 5.02 3.71
N ASP A 155 -15.44 5.43 3.87
CA ASP A 155 -15.83 6.49 4.81
C ASP A 155 -15.74 6.02 6.27
N GLU A 156 -16.10 4.77 6.56
CA GLU A 156 -15.89 4.18 7.90
C GLU A 156 -14.41 4.16 8.26
N MET A 157 -13.54 3.72 7.35
CA MET A 157 -12.09 3.70 7.61
C MET A 157 -11.53 5.10 7.82
N LYS A 158 -11.96 6.09 7.02
CA LYS A 158 -11.56 7.50 7.19
C LYS A 158 -11.99 8.05 8.54
N ALA A 159 -13.22 7.75 8.97
CA ALA A 159 -13.74 8.18 10.25
C ALA A 159 -12.98 7.51 11.41
N TRP A 160 -12.71 6.21 11.30
CA TRP A 160 -12.04 5.43 12.34
C TRP A 160 -10.58 5.85 12.53
N LEU A 161 -9.86 6.12 11.45
CA LEU A 161 -8.45 6.52 11.47
C LEU A 161 -8.25 8.05 11.57
N SER A 162 -9.33 8.82 11.70
CA SER A 162 -9.24 10.27 11.84
C SER A 162 -8.49 10.64 13.14
N GLY A 163 -7.44 11.46 13.01
CA GLY A 163 -6.60 11.89 14.14
C GLY A 163 -5.44 10.94 14.47
N TYR A 164 -5.32 9.81 13.79
CA TYR A 164 -4.19 8.88 13.89
C TYR A 164 -3.15 9.17 12.78
N PRO A 165 -1.90 8.68 12.88
CA PRO A 165 -0.84 8.95 11.90
C PRO A 165 -1.02 8.10 10.63
N ALA A 166 -2.19 8.13 10.01
CA ALA A 166 -2.55 7.37 8.82
C ALA A 166 -2.87 8.30 7.64
N ASP A 167 -2.32 8.03 6.46
CA ASP A 167 -2.74 8.72 5.24
C ASP A 167 -4.16 8.27 4.83
N LEU A 168 -5.13 9.15 5.06
CA LEU A 168 -6.54 8.89 4.75
C LEU A 168 -6.82 8.81 3.24
N GLN A 169 -5.88 9.26 2.40
CA GLN A 169 -6.02 9.18 0.94
C GLN A 169 -6.03 7.75 0.43
N LEU A 170 -5.47 6.80 1.19
CA LEU A 170 -5.45 5.37 0.86
C LEU A 170 -6.84 4.75 0.88
N PHE A 171 -7.82 5.42 1.51
CA PHE A 171 -9.24 5.09 1.50
C PHE A 171 -10.01 5.87 0.42
N ASN A 172 -9.34 6.16 -0.70
CA ASN A 172 -10.00 6.54 -1.95
C ASN A 172 -9.92 5.35 -2.92
N PRO A 173 -11.00 5.01 -3.65
CA PRO A 173 -11.04 3.80 -4.49
C PRO A 173 -9.91 3.69 -5.53
N ILE A 174 -9.40 4.83 -5.99
CA ILE A 174 -8.38 4.93 -7.05
C ILE A 174 -6.95 5.09 -6.53
N GLN A 175 -6.77 5.27 -5.22
CA GLN A 175 -5.44 5.48 -4.66
C GLN A 175 -4.67 4.16 -4.72
N ILE A 176 -3.43 4.22 -5.22
CA ILE A 176 -2.56 3.06 -5.34
C ILE A 176 -1.92 2.74 -4.00
N HIS A 177 -1.87 1.45 -3.67
CA HIS A 177 -1.21 0.91 -2.49
C HIS A 177 0.09 0.25 -2.96
N LEU A 178 1.21 0.98 -2.86
CA LEU A 178 2.48 0.51 -3.39
C LEU A 178 2.96 -0.75 -2.66
N THR A 179 3.19 -1.83 -3.42
CA THR A 179 3.61 -3.14 -2.91
C THR A 179 5.01 -3.52 -3.37
N ALA A 180 5.45 -3.02 -4.54
CA ALA A 180 6.76 -3.37 -5.10
C ALA A 180 7.92 -2.75 -4.31
N ASN A 181 9.01 -3.50 -4.19
CA ASN A 181 10.24 -3.05 -3.57
C ASN A 181 10.86 -1.89 -4.37
N PRO A 182 11.49 -0.90 -3.70
CA PRO A 182 12.20 0.16 -4.38
C PRO A 182 13.37 -0.39 -5.19
N ARG A 183 13.70 0.31 -6.29
CA ARG A 183 14.87 -0.02 -7.11
C ARG A 183 16.00 0.97 -6.83
N PHE A 184 17.18 0.44 -6.55
CA PHE A 184 18.40 1.22 -6.38
C PHE A 184 19.31 1.03 -7.58
N VAL A 185 19.65 2.13 -8.26
CA VAL A 185 20.42 2.13 -9.51
C VAL A 185 21.61 3.09 -9.43
N ASP A 186 22.53 2.99 -10.41
CA ASP A 186 23.69 3.88 -10.53
C ASP A 186 24.54 3.99 -9.24
N GLY A 187 24.68 2.89 -8.50
CA GLY A 187 25.44 2.83 -7.25
C GLY A 187 24.68 3.29 -6.00
N ALA A 188 23.37 3.51 -6.09
CA ALA A 188 22.51 3.58 -4.91
C ALA A 188 22.47 2.23 -4.18
N VAL A 189 22.41 2.27 -2.85
CA VAL A 189 22.32 1.09 -1.97
C VAL A 189 21.11 1.30 -1.06
N ASP A 190 20.35 0.24 -0.85
CA ASP A 190 19.23 0.24 0.11
C ASP A 190 19.77 0.61 1.51
N PRO A 191 19.27 1.67 2.16
CA PRO A 191 19.80 2.14 3.44
C PRO A 191 19.63 1.16 4.59
#